data_AF-A0A972UGY2-F1
#
_entry.id   AF-A0A972UGY2-F1
#
_cell.length_a   1.000
_cell.length_b   1.000
_cell.length_c   1.000
_cell.angle_alpha   90.00
_cell.angle_beta   90.00
_cell.angle_gamma   90.00
#
_symmetry.space_group_name_H-M   'P 1'
#
loop_
_entity.id
_entity.type
_entity.pdbx_description
1 polymer ?
#
loop_
_entity_poly.entity_id
_entity_poly.type
_entity_poly.pdbx_seq_one_letter_code
_entity_poly.pdbx_strand_id
1 'polypeptide(L)'
;MKDFYQLIESFGFPKNDSAVLAMVCLLILLGNFTGGLLSNILVAQGGAIQERKLTARTSFRLAVFSESVFALYIAYYHGVTTTALTTAQIIFWGFNLLAAPLLAALGAQLSYIAFAKKIEGLKKEYRDWERGVSDQEKAGGNEDSDDD
;
A
#
# COMPACT_ATOMS: atom_id res chain seq x y z
N MET A 1 7.60 15.13 18.25
CA MET A 1 7.09 16.21 17.37
C MET A 1 8.07 17.37 17.26
N LYS A 2 8.58 17.93 18.36
CA LYS A 2 9.61 19.00 18.31
C LYS A 2 10.84 18.64 17.47
N ASP A 3 11.33 17.40 17.61
CA ASP A 3 12.50 16.93 16.86
C ASP A 3 12.25 16.81 15.36
N PHE A 4 10.99 16.54 14.96
CA PHE A 4 10.62 16.44 13.56
C PHE A 4 10.51 17.81 12.88
N TYR A 5 10.03 18.82 13.63
CA TYR A 5 10.06 20.21 13.15
C TYR A 5 11.50 20.72 12.99
N GLN A 6 12.36 20.43 13.96
CA GLN A 6 13.78 20.78 13.88
C GLN A 6 14.48 20.07 12.71
N LEU A 7 14.11 18.83 12.43
CA LEU A 7 14.61 18.11 11.25
C LEU A 7 14.19 18.84 9.97
N ILE A 8 12.92 19.21 9.81
CA ILE A 8 12.43 19.94 8.63
C ILE A 8 13.12 21.30 8.51
N GLU A 9 13.27 22.04 9.60
CA GLU A 9 14.03 23.30 9.62
C GLU A 9 15.49 23.11 9.18
N SER A 10 16.12 21.99 9.59
CA SER A 10 17.51 21.68 9.22
C SER A 10 17.71 21.42 7.72
N PHE A 11 16.64 21.02 7.02
CA PHE A 11 16.63 20.89 5.55
C PHE A 11 16.36 22.23 4.83
N GLY A 12 16.34 23.35 5.55
CA GLY A 12 16.19 24.68 4.97
C GLY A 12 14.73 25.04 4.64
N PHE A 13 13.76 24.43 5.32
CA PHE A 13 12.36 24.85 5.24
C PHE A 13 12.05 25.98 6.23
N PRO A 14 11.20 26.95 5.85
CA PRO A 14 10.80 28.05 6.74
C PRO A 14 10.08 27.53 7.99
N LYS A 15 10.37 28.11 9.15
CA LYS A 15 9.73 27.73 10.44
C LYS A 15 8.20 27.78 10.42
N ASN A 16 7.65 28.77 9.71
CA ASN A 16 6.21 28.95 9.53
C ASN A 16 5.56 27.77 8.78
N ASP A 17 6.31 27.10 7.90
CA ASP A 17 5.79 26.03 7.06
C ASP A 17 6.14 24.64 7.60
N SER A 18 7.13 24.53 8.50
CA SER A 18 7.57 23.27 9.11
C SER A 18 6.43 22.46 9.74
N ALA A 19 5.44 23.13 10.35
CA ALA A 19 4.28 22.47 10.95
C ALA A 19 3.37 21.83 9.91
N VAL A 20 3.09 22.54 8.82
CA VAL A 20 2.25 22.07 7.72
C VAL A 20 2.95 20.93 6.98
N LEU A 21 4.24 21.09 6.68
CA LEU A 21 5.04 20.04 6.04
C LEU A 21 5.07 18.77 6.88
N ALA A 22 5.31 18.90 8.18
CA ALA A 22 5.31 17.76 9.07
C ALA A 22 3.98 17.01 9.07
N MET A 23 2.86 17.75 9.12
CA MET A 23 1.51 17.17 9.07
C MET A 23 1.26 16.44 7.76
N VAL A 24 1.62 17.04 6.62
CA VAL A 24 1.46 16.41 5.30
C VAL A 24 2.30 15.14 5.19
N CYS A 25 3.58 15.19 5.58
CA CYS A 25 4.43 14.00 5.60
C CYS A 25 3.86 12.92 6.52
N LEU A 26 3.44 13.28 7.75
CA LEU A 26 2.88 12.31 8.69
C LEU A 26 1.60 11.67 8.16
N LEU A 27 0.66 12.46 7.62
CA LEU A 27 -0.59 11.93 7.07
C LEU A 27 -0.33 10.96 5.92
N ILE A 28 0.62 11.27 5.05
CA ILE A 28 0.89 10.46 3.87
C ILE A 28 1.70 9.21 4.22
N LEU A 29 2.72 9.34 5.08
CA LEU A 29 3.51 8.20 5.56
C LEU A 29 2.67 7.24 6.43
N LEU A 30 1.91 7.76 7.40
CA LEU A 30 1.02 6.94 8.23
C LEU A 30 -0.14 6.38 7.42
N GLY A 31 -0.73 7.16 6.53
CA GLY A 31 -1.80 6.70 5.64
C GLY A 31 -1.36 5.52 4.77
N ASN A 32 -0.14 5.58 4.22
CA ASN A 32 0.46 4.45 3.50
C ASN A 32 0.70 3.25 4.39
N PHE A 33 1.28 3.45 5.57
CA PHE A 33 1.53 2.36 6.52
C PHE A 33 0.24 1.67 6.96
N THR A 34 -0.77 2.45 7.38
CA THR A 34 -2.09 1.95 7.77
C THR A 34 -2.82 1.31 6.59
N GLY A 35 -2.74 1.90 5.40
CA GLY A 35 -3.27 1.31 4.17
C GLY A 35 -2.64 -0.05 3.83
N GLY A 36 -1.32 -0.17 4.04
CA GLY A 36 -0.60 -1.44 3.95
C GLY A 36 -1.08 -2.47 4.97
N LEU A 37 -1.27 -2.07 6.23
CA LEU A 37 -1.81 -2.95 7.28
C LEU A 37 -3.23 -3.44 6.94
N LEU A 38 -4.09 -2.52 6.49
CA LEU A 38 -5.48 -2.82 6.16
C LEU A 38 -5.62 -3.70 4.93
N SER A 39 -4.69 -3.64 3.97
CA SER A 39 -4.80 -4.42 2.73
C SER A 39 -4.87 -5.93 2.99
N ASN A 40 -4.15 -6.43 4.01
CA ASN A 40 -4.20 -7.85 4.35
C ASN A 40 -5.26 -8.18 5.41
N ILE A 41 -5.67 -7.22 6.25
CA ILE A 41 -6.80 -7.41 7.17
C ILE A 41 -8.09 -7.61 6.38
N LEU A 42 -8.35 -6.77 5.38
CA LEU A 42 -9.53 -6.89 4.52
C LEU A 42 -9.51 -8.19 3.72
N VAL A 43 -8.34 -8.60 3.23
CA VAL A 43 -8.18 -9.90 2.54
C VAL A 43 -8.41 -11.07 3.51
N ALA A 44 -7.94 -10.98 4.75
CA ALA A 44 -8.16 -12.00 5.76
C ALA A 44 -9.60 -12.02 6.33
N GLN A 45 -10.41 -11.01 6.04
CA GLN A 45 -11.85 -10.96 6.35
C GLN A 45 -12.72 -11.29 5.14
N GLY A 46 -12.20 -11.13 3.91
CA GLY A 46 -12.80 -11.68 2.69
C GLY A 46 -12.67 -13.20 2.66
N GLY A 47 -13.62 -13.87 2.03
CA GLY A 47 -13.61 -15.33 1.86
C GLY A 47 -12.46 -15.84 0.98
N ALA A 48 -12.61 -17.06 0.47
CA ALA A 48 -11.60 -17.81 -0.27
C ALA A 48 -10.70 -16.94 -1.19
N ILE A 49 -9.38 -16.92 -0.93
CA ILE A 49 -8.43 -15.96 -1.52
C ILE A 49 -7.68 -16.60 -2.69
N GLN A 50 -7.91 -16.08 -3.90
CA GLN A 50 -7.12 -16.39 -5.10
C GLN A 50 -5.75 -15.66 -5.05
N GLU A 51 -4.67 -16.28 -5.53
CA GLU A 51 -3.34 -15.63 -5.57
C GLU A 51 -3.34 -14.42 -6.52
N ARG A 52 -3.32 -13.20 -5.97
CA ARG A 52 -3.26 -11.95 -6.75
C ARG A 52 -1.83 -11.49 -7.02
N LYS A 53 -1.56 -11.13 -8.28
CA LYS A 53 -0.34 -10.42 -8.73
C LYS A 53 -0.13 -9.13 -7.93
N LEU A 54 1.14 -8.74 -7.76
CA LEU A 54 1.57 -7.55 -6.98
C LEU A 54 0.82 -6.26 -7.35
N THR A 55 0.54 -6.03 -8.63
CA THR A 55 -0.19 -4.85 -9.14
C THR A 55 -1.67 -4.81 -8.75
N ALA A 56 -2.26 -5.95 -8.36
CA ALA A 56 -3.65 -6.05 -7.91
C ALA A 56 -3.80 -5.90 -6.39
N ARG A 57 -2.69 -5.71 -5.65
CA ARG A 57 -2.74 -5.45 -4.21
C ARG A 57 -3.16 -4.00 -3.96
N THR A 58 -4.18 -3.82 -3.13
CA THR A 58 -4.71 -2.50 -2.76
C THR A 58 -3.63 -1.58 -2.19
N SER A 59 -2.64 -2.12 -1.49
CA SER A 59 -1.48 -1.40 -0.97
C SER A 59 -0.60 -0.79 -2.06
N PHE A 60 -0.45 -1.45 -3.21
CA PHE A 60 0.30 -0.91 -4.35
C PHE A 60 -0.45 0.26 -5.02
N ARG A 61 -1.78 0.13 -5.18
CA ARG A 61 -2.61 1.22 -5.72
C ARG A 61 -2.65 2.42 -4.79
N LEU A 62 -2.71 2.19 -3.48
CA LEU A 62 -2.68 3.25 -2.47
C LEU A 62 -1.33 3.96 -2.47
N ALA A 63 -0.23 3.21 -2.60
CA ALA A 63 1.11 3.78 -2.70
C ALA A 63 1.25 4.71 -3.91
N VAL A 64 0.85 4.27 -5.11
CA VAL A 64 0.90 5.09 -6.34
C VAL A 64 0.01 6.34 -6.23
N PHE A 65 -1.18 6.20 -5.65
CA PHE A 65 -2.07 7.34 -5.42
C PHE A 65 -1.44 8.35 -4.44
N SER A 66 -0.88 7.86 -3.34
CA SER A 66 -0.22 8.70 -2.35
C SER A 66 1.01 9.40 -2.89
N GLU A 67 1.79 8.75 -3.76
CA GLU A 67 2.96 9.30 -4.44
C GLU A 67 2.54 10.42 -5.39
N SER A 68 1.43 10.24 -6.11
CA SER A 68 0.86 11.26 -6.99
C SER A 68 0.39 12.49 -6.19
N VAL A 69 -0.27 12.29 -5.04
CA VAL A 69 -0.67 13.38 -4.13
C VAL A 69 0.57 14.08 -3.56
N PHE A 70 1.62 13.33 -3.20
CA PHE A 70 2.88 13.87 -2.70
C PHE A 70 3.57 14.74 -3.77
N ALA A 71 3.65 14.25 -5.00
CA ALA A 71 4.26 14.98 -6.12
C ALA A 71 3.51 16.28 -6.43
N LEU A 72 2.16 16.26 -6.41
CA LEU A 72 1.35 17.46 -6.57
C LEU A 72 1.59 18.48 -5.45
N TYR A 73 1.72 18.01 -4.21
CA TYR A 73 2.01 18.89 -3.07
C TYR A 73 3.41 19.52 -3.18
N ILE A 74 4.42 18.77 -3.60
CA ILE A 74 5.78 19.29 -3.84
C ILE A 74 5.75 20.37 -4.92
N ALA A 75 5.05 20.10 -6.03
CA ALA A 75 4.90 21.05 -7.14
C ALA A 75 4.16 22.32 -6.69
N TYR A 76 3.10 22.18 -5.91
CA TYR A 76 2.39 23.32 -5.32
C TYR A 76 3.30 24.13 -4.37
N TYR A 77 4.01 23.45 -3.47
CA TYR A 77 4.86 24.10 -2.48
C TYR A 77 5.97 24.93 -3.11
N HIS A 78 6.65 24.39 -4.13
CA HIS A 78 7.72 25.11 -4.84
C HIS A 78 7.23 26.05 -5.95
N GLY A 79 6.03 25.82 -6.48
CA GLY A 79 5.43 26.70 -7.49
C GLY A 79 4.78 27.95 -6.89
N VAL A 80 4.23 27.84 -5.68
CA VAL A 80 3.40 28.89 -5.06
C VAL A 80 4.06 29.49 -3.82
N THR A 81 4.67 28.66 -2.96
CA THR A 81 5.14 29.09 -1.64
C THR A 81 6.61 29.50 -1.63
N THR A 82 7.46 28.77 -2.34
CA THR A 82 8.90 29.04 -2.39
C THR A 82 9.49 28.79 -3.78
N THR A 83 9.97 29.83 -4.46
CA THR A 83 10.61 29.70 -5.78
C THR A 83 12.03 29.13 -5.75
N ALA A 84 12.62 28.96 -4.56
CA ALA A 84 13.97 28.43 -4.38
C ALA A 84 13.94 26.95 -3.97
N LEU A 85 14.40 26.08 -4.88
CA LEU A 85 14.64 24.66 -4.63
C LEU A 85 16.09 24.46 -4.19
N THR A 86 16.32 24.19 -2.91
CA THR A 86 17.66 23.85 -2.42
C THR A 86 17.93 22.36 -2.52
N THR A 87 19.20 21.97 -2.65
CA THR A 87 19.61 20.56 -2.70
C THR A 87 19.12 19.77 -1.47
N ALA A 88 19.13 20.39 -0.29
CA ALA A 88 18.66 19.76 0.95
C ALA A 88 17.15 19.45 0.88
N GLN A 89 16.35 20.35 0.33
CA GLN A 89 14.91 20.13 0.16
C GLN A 89 14.63 19.02 -0.87
N ILE A 90 15.42 18.92 -1.94
CA ILE A 90 15.31 17.82 -2.92
C ILE A 90 15.57 16.47 -2.23
N ILE A 91 16.63 16.40 -1.40
CA ILE A 91 16.95 15.18 -0.64
C ILE A 91 15.81 14.82 0.32
N PHE A 92 15.28 15.82 1.04
CA PHE A 92 14.15 15.61 1.94
C PHE A 92 12.91 15.07 1.21
N TRP A 93 12.54 15.68 0.10
CA TRP A 93 11.40 15.25 -0.71
C TRP A 93 11.62 13.86 -1.31
N GLY A 94 12.80 13.60 -1.88
CA GLY A 94 13.15 12.30 -2.43
C GLY A 94 13.11 11.19 -1.40
N PHE A 95 13.62 11.44 -0.19
CA PHE A 95 13.55 10.46 0.90
C PHE A 95 12.10 10.14 1.30
N ASN A 96 11.26 11.16 1.47
CA ASN A 96 9.85 10.96 1.82
C ASN A 96 9.07 10.24 0.69
N LEU A 97 9.36 10.56 -0.57
CA LEU A 97 8.75 9.92 -1.74
C LEU A 97 9.07 8.42 -1.79
N LEU A 98 10.31 8.03 -1.45
CA LEU A 98 10.71 6.61 -1.37
C LEU A 98 10.20 5.92 -0.10
N ALA A 99 10.09 6.66 1.01
CA ALA A 99 9.61 6.12 2.27
C ALA A 99 8.13 5.71 2.21
N ALA A 100 7.29 6.48 1.52
CA ALA A 100 5.86 6.21 1.40
C ALA A 100 5.51 4.79 0.88
N PRO A 101 5.98 4.35 -0.31
CA PRO A 101 5.72 2.99 -0.79
C PRO A 101 6.40 1.91 0.06
N LEU A 102 7.57 2.21 0.64
CA LEU A 102 8.27 1.29 1.53
C LEU A 102 7.46 1.03 2.81
N LEU A 103 6.89 2.07 3.42
CA LEU A 103 6.01 1.98 4.58
C LEU A 103 4.73 1.20 4.28
N ALA A 104 4.13 1.39 3.10
CA ALA A 104 3.00 0.58 2.66
C ALA A 104 3.37 -0.91 2.54
N ALA A 105 4.54 -1.22 1.98
CA ALA A 105 5.03 -2.59 1.88
C ALA A 105 5.30 -3.21 3.27
N LEU A 106 5.92 -2.46 4.19
CA LEU A 106 6.16 -2.90 5.57
C LEU A 106 4.86 -3.14 6.33
N GLY A 107 3.88 -2.23 6.22
CA GLY A 107 2.55 -2.43 6.81
C GLY A 107 1.86 -3.68 6.28
N ALA A 108 1.97 -3.94 4.97
CA ALA A 108 1.48 -5.18 4.38
C ALA A 108 2.23 -6.42 4.92
N GLN A 109 3.56 -6.39 5.01
CA GLN A 109 4.32 -7.53 5.55
C GLN A 109 3.97 -7.82 7.02
N LEU A 110 3.87 -6.79 7.85
CA LEU A 110 3.52 -6.93 9.26
C LEU A 110 2.13 -7.55 9.44
N SER A 111 1.14 -7.05 8.70
CA SER A 111 -0.21 -7.61 8.73
C SER A 111 -0.26 -9.04 8.17
N TYR A 112 0.53 -9.36 7.14
CA TYR A 112 0.65 -10.73 6.63
C TYR A 112 1.20 -11.69 7.70
N ILE A 113 2.25 -11.31 8.41
CA ILE A 113 2.82 -12.12 9.49
C ILE A 113 1.81 -12.29 10.63
N ALA A 114 1.13 -11.21 11.03
CA ALA A 114 0.14 -11.24 12.09
C ALA A 114 -1.06 -12.15 11.77
N PHE A 115 -1.46 -12.22 10.50
CA PHE A 115 -2.60 -13.02 10.02
C PHE A 115 -2.19 -14.27 9.23
N ALA A 116 -0.92 -14.69 9.29
CA ALA A 116 -0.37 -15.75 8.44
C ALA A 116 -1.19 -17.05 8.52
N LYS A 117 -1.51 -17.51 9.73
CA LYS A 117 -2.33 -18.72 9.97
C LYS A 117 -3.72 -18.62 9.36
N LYS A 118 -4.35 -17.44 9.40
CA LYS A 118 -5.70 -17.23 8.86
C LYS A 118 -5.68 -17.21 7.33
N ILE A 119 -4.67 -16.57 6.75
CA ILE A 119 -4.47 -16.50 5.29
C ILE A 119 -4.16 -17.89 4.72
N GLU A 120 -3.36 -18.70 5.40
CA GLU A 120 -3.09 -20.09 4.98
C GLU A 120 -4.35 -20.96 5.00
N GLY A 121 -5.21 -20.81 6.01
CA GLY A 121 -6.51 -21.49 6.07
C GLY A 121 -7.41 -21.13 4.89
N LEU A 122 -7.55 -19.84 4.60
CA LEU A 122 -8.34 -19.32 3.46
C LEU A 122 -7.77 -19.76 2.10
N LYS A 123 -6.45 -19.86 1.95
CA LYS A 123 -5.81 -20.40 0.74
C LYS A 123 -6.09 -21.89 0.55
N LYS A 124 -6.12 -22.65 1.65
CA LYS A 124 -6.44 -24.09 1.60
C LYS A 124 -7.90 -24.29 1.21
N GLU A 125 -8.80 -23.55 1.84
CA GLU A 125 -10.23 -23.57 1.53
C GLU A 125 -10.52 -23.22 0.07
N TYR A 126 -9.85 -22.20 -0.49
CA TYR A 126 -9.94 -21.89 -1.93
C TYR A 126 -9.48 -23.06 -2.81
N ARG A 127 -8.35 -23.69 -2.48
CA ARG A 127 -7.78 -24.80 -3.26
C ARG A 127 -8.65 -26.05 -3.22
N ASP A 128 -9.26 -26.32 -2.08
CA ASP A 128 -10.17 -27.45 -1.91
C ASP A 128 -11.49 -27.20 -2.65
N TRP A 129 -11.99 -25.95 -2.66
CA TRP A 129 -13.13 -25.55 -3.49
C TRP A 129 -12.84 -25.67 -5.00
N GLU A 130 -11.69 -25.16 -5.46
CA GLU A 130 -11.29 -25.22 -6.87
C GLU A 130 -11.14 -26.67 -7.37
N ARG A 131 -10.63 -27.57 -6.53
CA ARG A 131 -10.59 -29.01 -6.82
C ARG A 131 -11.99 -29.63 -6.90
N GLY A 132 -12.86 -29.32 -5.94
CA GLY A 132 -14.23 -29.83 -5.95
C GLY A 132 -15.04 -29.40 -7.17
N VAL A 133 -14.85 -28.17 -7.65
CA VAL A 133 -15.46 -27.68 -8.90
C VAL A 133 -14.89 -28.41 -10.11
N SER A 134 -13.56 -28.58 -10.18
CA SER A 134 -12.89 -29.30 -11.28
C SER A 134 -13.31 -30.77 -11.38
N ASP A 135 -13.52 -31.43 -10.24
CA ASP A 135 -13.96 -32.83 -10.20
C ASP A 135 -15.46 -32.96 -10.57
N GLN A 136 -16.30 -31.99 -10.22
CA GLN A 136 -17.69 -31.94 -10.68
C GLN A 136 -17.82 -31.70 -12.19
N GLU A 137 -17.03 -30.79 -12.77
CA GLU A 137 -17.02 -30.57 -14.22
C GLU A 137 -16.56 -31.81 -15.00
N LYS A 138 -15.60 -32.56 -14.46
CA LYS A 138 -15.16 -33.83 -15.06
C LYS A 138 -16.17 -34.96 -14.91
N ALA A 139 -16.91 -35.01 -13.81
CA ALA A 139 -17.96 -36.00 -13.60
C ALA A 139 -19.20 -35.73 -14.47
N GLY A 140 -19.59 -34.47 -14.66
CA GLY A 140 -20.72 -34.08 -15.52
C GLY A 140 -20.42 -34.11 -17.02
N GLY A 141 -19.14 -34.13 -17.42
CA GLY A 141 -18.74 -34.23 -18.83
C GLY A 141 -18.70 -35.66 -19.41
N ASN A 142 -19.02 -36.67 -18.61
CA ASN A 142 -18.93 -38.09 -19.01
C ASN A 142 -20.30 -38.79 -19.05
N GLU A 143 -21.41 -38.06 -18.96
CA GLU A 143 -22.78 -38.59 -19.03
C GLU A 143 -23.49 -38.38 -20.38
N ASP A 144 -22.84 -37.77 -21.39
CA ASP A 144 -23.44 -37.46 -22.70
C ASP A 144 -22.79 -38.19 -23.90
N SER A 145 -22.22 -39.40 -23.69
CA SER A 145 -21.65 -40.18 -24.81
C SER A 145 -21.94 -41.68 -24.73
N ASP A 146 -23.19 -42.04 -24.43
CA ASP A 146 -23.74 -43.37 -24.70
C ASP A 146 -25.24 -43.21 -25.04
N ASP A 147 -25.55 -42.71 -26.24
CA ASP A 147 -26.83 -43.00 -26.92
C ASP A 147 -26.64 -42.80 -28.44
N ASP A 148 -26.69 -43.94 -29.14
CA ASP A 148 -26.91 -44.23 -30.57
C ASP A 148 -25.92 -43.77 -31.68
#